data_AF-A0A1Z9GZA0-F1
#
_entry.id   AF-A0A1Z9GZA0-F1
#
_cell.length_a   1.000
_cell.length_b   1.000
_cell.length_c   1.000
_cell.angle_alpha   90.00
_cell.angle_beta   90.00
_cell.angle_gamma   90.00
#
_symmetry.space_group_name_H-M   'P 1'
#
loop_
_entity.id
_entity.type
_entity.pdbx_description
1 polymer ?
#
loop_
_entity_poly.entity_id
_entity_poly.type
_entity_poly.pdbx_seq_one_letter_code
_entity_poly.pdbx_strand_id
1 'polypeptide(L)'
;MNKKKQNVENYIDDATKNIVEDRAATKALLISLMDYMKTGEDRHREFGTVAAKYLETLQRSNEQLVKLAHLIQKKESRKEEISEEDKQELFELINSDSDD
;
A
#
# COMPACT_ATOMS: atom_id res chain seq x y z
N MET A 1 13.48 1.76 19.78
CA MET A 1 12.53 2.10 18.69
C MET A 1 11.27 2.71 19.31
N ASN A 2 10.74 3.83 18.79
CA ASN A 2 9.59 4.52 19.37
C ASN A 2 8.29 3.68 19.22
N LYS A 3 7.53 3.43 20.29
CA LYS A 3 6.33 2.55 20.30
C LYS A 3 5.32 2.87 19.19
N LYS A 4 5.14 4.16 18.85
CA LYS A 4 4.25 4.58 17.75
C LYS A 4 4.73 4.14 16.37
N LYS A 5 6.05 4.13 16.12
CA LYS A 5 6.64 3.74 14.83
C LYS A 5 6.48 2.24 14.57
N GLN A 6 6.66 1.44 15.62
CA GLN A 6 6.45 -0.01 15.60
C GLN A 6 5.00 -0.37 15.28
N ASN A 7 4.03 0.36 15.82
CA ASN A 7 2.61 0.16 15.48
C ASN A 7 2.30 0.44 14.01
N VAL A 8 2.89 1.47 13.41
CA VAL A 8 2.63 1.81 12.00
C VAL A 8 3.18 0.73 11.05
N GLU A 9 4.35 0.19 11.34
CA GLU A 9 4.93 -0.92 10.56
C GLU A 9 4.05 -2.18 10.67
N ASN A 10 3.58 -2.53 11.87
CA ASN A 10 2.64 -3.63 12.05
C ASN A 10 1.34 -3.44 11.25
N TYR A 11 0.76 -2.22 11.24
CA TYR A 11 -0.45 -1.96 10.46
C TYR A 11 -0.24 -2.05 8.95
N ILE A 12 0.96 -1.70 8.45
CA ILE A 12 1.30 -1.84 7.03
C ILE A 12 1.43 -3.33 6.67
N ASP A 13 2.04 -4.12 7.54
CA ASP A 13 2.18 -5.56 7.34
C ASP A 13 0.82 -6.27 7.37
N ASP A 14 -0.02 -5.95 8.36
CA ASP A 14 -1.38 -6.47 8.48
C ASP A 14 -2.23 -6.09 7.26
N ALA A 15 -2.17 -4.83 6.82
CA ALA A 15 -2.88 -4.38 5.63
C ALA A 15 -2.40 -5.11 4.37
N THR A 16 -1.09 -5.30 4.22
CA THR A 16 -0.50 -6.01 3.08
C THR A 16 -0.94 -7.47 3.06
N LYS A 17 -0.91 -8.14 4.23
CA LYS A 17 -1.38 -9.51 4.39
C LYS A 17 -2.85 -9.66 4.02
N ASN A 18 -3.72 -8.80 4.56
CA ASN A 18 -5.15 -8.81 4.24
C ASN A 18 -5.39 -8.65 2.75
N ILE A 19 -4.70 -7.71 2.10
CA ILE A 19 -4.79 -7.50 0.66
C ILE A 19 -4.40 -8.77 -0.11
N VAL A 20 -3.31 -9.44 0.26
CA VAL A 20 -2.85 -10.65 -0.42
C VAL A 20 -3.84 -11.81 -0.23
N GLU A 21 -4.35 -12.00 0.99
CA GLU A 21 -5.31 -13.05 1.31
C GLU A 21 -6.65 -12.83 0.58
N ASP A 22 -7.18 -11.60 0.57
CA ASP A 22 -8.42 -11.25 -0.14
C ASP A 22 -8.30 -11.48 -1.64
N ARG A 23 -7.14 -11.16 -2.24
CA ARG A 23 -6.86 -11.43 -3.66
C ARG A 23 -6.82 -12.91 -3.95
N ALA A 24 -6.18 -13.69 -3.09
CA ALA A 24 -6.08 -15.13 -3.27
C ALA A 24 -7.47 -15.77 -3.23
N ALA A 25 -8.28 -15.42 -2.22
CA ALA A 25 -9.66 -15.90 -2.08
C ALA A 25 -10.53 -15.49 -3.28
N THR A 26 -10.50 -14.20 -3.66
CA THR A 26 -11.29 -13.68 -4.78
C THR A 26 -10.88 -14.30 -6.11
N LYS A 27 -9.58 -14.50 -6.34
CA LYS A 27 -9.07 -15.16 -7.56
C LYS A 27 -9.52 -16.62 -7.63
N ALA A 28 -9.48 -17.35 -6.51
CA ALA A 28 -9.97 -18.72 -6.47
C ALA A 28 -11.47 -18.79 -6.83
N LEU A 29 -12.29 -17.92 -6.22
CA LEU A 29 -13.72 -17.82 -6.53
C LEU A 29 -13.98 -17.46 -8.00
N LEU A 30 -13.21 -16.51 -8.55
CA LEU A 30 -13.34 -16.11 -9.95
C LEU A 30 -12.99 -17.24 -10.91
N ILE A 31 -11.93 -18.00 -10.65
CA ILE A 31 -11.54 -19.16 -11.48
C ILE A 31 -12.66 -20.20 -11.45
N SER A 32 -13.15 -20.58 -10.28
CA SER A 32 -14.26 -21.55 -10.16
C SER A 32 -15.51 -21.08 -10.88
N LEU A 33 -15.84 -19.78 -10.78
CA LEU A 33 -16.98 -19.20 -11.49
C LEU A 33 -16.77 -19.22 -13.01
N MET A 34 -15.58 -18.88 -13.49
CA MET A 34 -15.24 -18.93 -14.91
C MET A 34 -15.33 -20.35 -15.47
N ASP A 35 -14.86 -21.35 -14.74
CA ASP A 35 -14.97 -22.74 -15.16
C ASP A 35 -16.43 -23.21 -15.22
N TYR A 36 -17.26 -22.78 -14.26
CA TYR A 36 -18.70 -23.05 -14.29
C TYR A 36 -19.41 -22.35 -15.46
N MET A 37 -19.01 -21.12 -15.81
CA MET A 37 -19.61 -20.38 -16.93
C MET A 37 -19.27 -21.00 -18.29
N LYS A 38 -18.08 -21.60 -18.46
CA LYS A 38 -17.67 -22.26 -19.70
C LYS A 38 -18.56 -23.43 -20.12
N THR A 39 -19.35 -24.00 -19.21
CA THR A 39 -20.17 -25.18 -19.52
C THR A 39 -21.51 -24.84 -20.20
N GLY A 40 -21.82 -23.56 -20.44
CA GLY A 40 -23.04 -23.18 -21.18
C GLY A 40 -23.18 -21.67 -21.37
N GLU A 41 -23.57 -21.22 -22.58
CA GLU A 41 -23.61 -19.80 -22.94
C GLU A 41 -24.56 -18.96 -22.07
N ASP A 42 -25.70 -19.51 -21.66
CA ASP A 42 -26.66 -18.81 -20.79
C ASP A 42 -26.07 -18.42 -19.42
N ARG A 43 -25.05 -19.15 -18.96
CA ARG A 43 -24.40 -18.92 -17.65
C ARG A 43 -23.56 -17.66 -17.64
N HIS A 44 -23.05 -17.22 -18.78
CA HIS A 44 -22.36 -15.93 -18.88
C HIS A 44 -23.31 -14.77 -18.57
N ARG A 45 -24.57 -14.86 -19.03
CA ARG A 45 -25.59 -13.86 -18.74
C ARG A 45 -25.99 -13.85 -17.27
N GLU A 46 -26.09 -15.02 -16.66
CA GLU A 46 -26.49 -15.17 -15.25
C GLU A 46 -25.38 -14.74 -14.28
N PHE A 47 -24.15 -15.20 -14.51
CA PHE A 47 -23.04 -15.03 -13.57
C PHE A 47 -22.03 -13.95 -13.95
N GLY A 48 -22.17 -13.31 -15.11
CA GLY A 48 -21.28 -12.23 -15.54
C GLY A 48 -21.25 -11.06 -14.55
N THR A 49 -22.39 -10.75 -13.92
CA THR A 49 -22.47 -9.71 -12.87
C THR A 49 -21.73 -10.10 -11.59
N VAL A 50 -21.70 -11.39 -11.24
CA VAL A 50 -20.94 -11.92 -10.10
C VAL A 50 -19.44 -11.88 -10.41
N ALA A 51 -19.05 -12.28 -11.62
CA ALA A 51 -17.65 -12.19 -12.06
C ALA A 51 -17.15 -10.73 -12.04
N ALA A 52 -17.99 -9.78 -12.47
CA ALA A 52 -17.67 -8.35 -12.41
C ALA A 52 -17.40 -7.87 -10.98
N LYS A 53 -18.16 -8.35 -9.98
CA LYS A 53 -17.92 -8.01 -8.56
C LYS A 53 -16.60 -8.55 -8.03
N TYR A 54 -16.20 -9.76 -8.45
CA TYR A 54 -14.88 -10.30 -8.10
C TYR A 54 -13.75 -9.49 -8.75
N LEU A 55 -13.90 -9.10 -10.01
CA LEU A 55 -12.95 -8.21 -10.69
C LEU A 55 -12.85 -6.83 -10.02
N GLU A 56 -13.99 -6.26 -9.62
CA GLU A 56 -14.02 -4.99 -8.87
C GLU A 56 -13.30 -5.11 -7.52
N THR A 57 -13.48 -6.22 -6.82
CA THR A 57 -12.77 -6.49 -5.55
C THR A 57 -11.26 -6.56 -5.78
N LEU A 58 -10.81 -7.22 -6.85
CA LEU A 58 -9.40 -7.25 -7.25
C LEU A 58 -8.87 -5.85 -7.64
N GLN A 59 -9.68 -5.03 -8.31
CA GLN A 59 -9.32 -3.65 -8.63
C GLN A 59 -9.17 -2.80 -7.36
N ARG A 60 -10.12 -2.87 -6.43
CA ARG A 60 -10.05 -2.17 -5.13
C ARG A 60 -8.80 -2.56 -4.35
N SER A 61 -8.43 -3.84 -4.40
CA SER A 61 -7.18 -4.34 -3.85
C SER A 61 -5.93 -3.72 -4.50
N ASN A 62 -5.93 -3.53 -5.83
CA ASN A 62 -4.84 -2.82 -6.51
C ASN A 62 -4.76 -1.35 -6.04
N GLU A 63 -5.90 -0.67 -5.91
CA GLU A 63 -5.97 0.71 -5.43
C GLU A 63 -5.43 0.83 -3.99
N GLN A 64 -5.69 -0.16 -3.13
CA GLN A 64 -5.14 -0.21 -1.77
C GLN A 64 -3.61 -0.35 -1.77
N LEU A 65 -3.04 -1.19 -2.64
CA LEU A 65 -1.58 -1.32 -2.77
C LEU A 65 -0.93 -0.01 -3.21
N VAL A 66 -1.52 0.69 -4.18
CA VAL A 66 -1.02 2.00 -4.62
C VAL A 66 -1.05 3.01 -3.48
N LYS A 67 -2.13 3.03 -2.68
CA LYS A 67 -2.23 3.90 -1.50
C LYS A 67 -1.17 3.57 -0.45
N LEU A 68 -0.94 2.29 -0.16
CA LEU A 68 0.12 1.87 0.76
C LEU A 68 1.50 2.28 0.26
N ALA A 69 1.81 2.05 -1.02
CA ALA A 69 3.06 2.47 -1.64
C ALA A 69 3.28 3.99 -1.51
N HIS A 70 2.24 4.78 -1.79
CA HIS A 70 2.29 6.24 -1.63
C HIS A 70 2.52 6.67 -0.17
N LEU A 71 1.89 6.01 0.81
CA LEU A 71 2.11 6.31 2.23
C LEU A 71 3.53 5.98 2.69
N ILE A 72 4.10 4.87 2.22
CA ILE A 72 5.48 4.46 2.50
C ILE A 72 6.45 5.48 1.90
N GLN A 73 6.27 5.84 0.62
CA GLN A 73 7.09 6.86 -0.06
C GLN A 73 7.06 8.20 0.69
N LYS A 74 5.88 8.64 1.17
CA LYS A 74 5.72 9.89 1.94
C LYS A 74 6.35 9.82 3.35
N LYS A 75 6.55 8.61 3.90
CA LYS A 75 7.29 8.41 5.16
C LYS A 75 8.79 8.55 4.92
N GLU A 76 9.28 8.06 3.79
CA GLU A 76 10.70 8.16 3.40
C GLU A 76 11.10 9.60 3.04
N SER A 77 10.26 10.35 2.33
CA SER A 77 10.57 11.75 1.98
C SER A 77 10.54 12.72 3.17
N ARG A 78 9.99 12.33 4.32
CA ARG A 78 10.03 13.12 5.56
C ARG A 78 11.30 12.95 6.39
N LYS A 79 12.25 12.13 5.93
CA LYS A 79 13.54 11.90 6.61
C LYS A 79 14.62 12.94 6.29
N GLU A 80 14.34 13.94 5.46
CA GLU A 80 15.17 15.14 5.33
C GLU A 80 14.97 16.02 6.58
N GLU A 81 15.47 15.52 7.72
CA GLU A 81 15.66 16.31 8.93
C GLU A 81 17.12 16.76 8.90
N ILE A 82 17.38 18.06 9.06
CA ILE A 82 18.74 18.61 9.22
C ILE A 82 19.43 17.81 10.33
N SER A 83 20.52 17.13 10.01
CA SER A 83 21.23 16.28 10.95
C SER A 83 21.81 17.11 12.10
N GLU A 84 22.11 16.51 13.24
CA GLU A 84 22.77 17.27 14.33
C GLU A 84 24.16 17.79 13.90
N GLU A 85 24.82 17.09 12.98
CA GLU A 85 26.07 17.52 12.35
C GLU A 85 25.83 18.74 11.44
N ASP A 86 24.78 18.71 10.61
CA ASP A 86 24.40 19.84 9.75
C ASP A 86 24.03 21.06 10.61
N LYS A 87 23.39 20.86 11.77
CA LYS A 87 23.08 21.94 12.72
C LYS A 87 24.34 22.52 13.35
N GLN A 88 25.32 21.69 13.68
CA GLN A 88 26.60 22.15 14.22
C GLN A 88 27.39 22.93 13.19
N GLU A 89 27.50 22.43 11.95
CA GLU A 89 28.12 23.17 10.85
C GLU A 89 27.41 24.50 10.58
N LEU A 90 26.07 24.52 10.56
CA LEU A 90 25.29 25.75 10.43
C LEU A 90 25.55 26.72 11.59
N PHE A 91 25.68 26.22 12.83
CA PHE A 91 25.95 27.06 13.99
C PHE A 91 27.35 27.65 13.97
N GLU A 92 28.35 26.88 13.51
CA GLU A 92 29.72 27.36 13.34
C GLU A 92 29.81 28.42 12.24
N LEU A 93 29.16 28.20 11.09
CA LEU A 93 29.13 29.14 9.97
C LEU A 93 28.50 30.49 10.36
N ILE A 94 27.41 30.47 11.13
CA ILE A 94 26.76 31.70 11.60
C ILE A 94 27.66 32.46 12.59
N ASN A 95 28.36 31.76 13.48
CA ASN A 95 29.26 32.40 14.43
C ASN A 95 30.50 32.97 13.73
N SER A 96 31.06 32.30 12.72
CA SER A 96 32.19 32.83 11.97
C SER A 96 31.87 34.12 11.23
N ASP A 97 30.64 34.28 10.73
CA ASP A 97 30.18 35.51 10.07
C ASP A 97 29.84 36.64 11.06
N SER A 98 29.73 36.34 12.36
CA SER A 98 29.39 37.31 13.41
C SER A 98 30.62 37.98 14.04
N ASP A 99 31.80 37.41 13.83
CA ASP A 99 33.08 37.84 14.41
C ASP A 99 33.92 38.75 13.47
N ASP A 100 33.37 39.13 12.30
CA ASP A 100 33.85 40.17 11.38
C ASP A 100 32.98 41.45 11.46
#